data_AF-A0A3C0A4L5-F1
#
_entry.id   AF-A0A3C0A4L5-F1
#
_cell.length_a   1.000
_cell.length_b   1.000
_cell.length_c   1.000
_cell.angle_alpha   90.00
_cell.angle_beta   90.00
_cell.angle_gamma   90.00
#
_symmetry.space_group_name_H-M   'P 1'
#
loop_
_entity.id
_entity.type
_entity.pdbx_description
1 polymer ?
#
loop_
_entity_poly.entity_id
_entity_poly.type
_entity_poly.pdbx_seq_one_letter_code
_entity_poly.pdbx_strand_id
1 'polypeptide(L)'
;SFSNHLLNADRFISALSVFTIITATLTLSVMGIGLGALFPDFKVENIHQLESSYGGFIYMAASMAYLGLVIAIEAWPVQMYFAGRFGRQHPWDLRLVGLCACMFV
;
A
#
# COMPACT_ATOMS: atom_id res chain seq x y z
N SER A 1 -3.06 13.91 -14.59
CA SER A 1 -3.77 14.83 -13.67
C SER A 1 -4.95 15.55 -14.33
N PHE A 2 -4.78 16.16 -15.52
CA PHE A 2 -5.86 16.89 -16.22
C PHE A 2 -7.09 16.04 -16.63
N SER A 3 -6.90 14.77 -17.08
CA SER A 3 -8.05 13.91 -17.46
C SER A 3 -8.95 13.51 -16.29
N ASN A 4 -8.42 13.36 -15.07
CA ASN A 4 -9.24 12.98 -13.91
C ASN A 4 -10.11 14.15 -13.43
N HIS A 5 -9.66 15.39 -13.70
CA HIS A 5 -10.41 16.61 -13.45
C HIS A 5 -11.63 16.76 -14.38
N LEU A 6 -11.57 16.14 -15.57
CA LEU A 6 -12.62 16.21 -16.59
C LEU A 6 -13.72 15.15 -16.42
N LEU A 7 -13.47 14.08 -15.66
CA LEU A 7 -14.37 12.91 -15.58
C LEU A 7 -15.22 12.81 -14.31
N ASN A 8 -15.13 13.80 -13.39
CA ASN A 8 -15.87 13.78 -12.11
C ASN A 8 -15.67 12.47 -11.31
N ALA A 9 -14.49 11.86 -11.47
CA ALA A 9 -14.01 10.84 -10.55
C ALA A 9 -13.68 11.57 -9.25
N ASP A 10 -14.34 11.17 -8.17
CA ASP A 10 -14.29 11.85 -6.88
C ASP A 10 -12.86 12.25 -6.51
N ARG A 11 -12.63 13.55 -6.31
CA ARG A 11 -11.33 14.12 -5.91
C ARG A 11 -10.76 13.37 -4.70
N PHE A 12 -11.64 12.84 -3.85
CA PHE A 12 -11.32 12.03 -2.69
C PHE A 12 -10.58 10.73 -3.03
N ILE A 13 -11.09 9.92 -3.96
CA ILE A 13 -10.46 8.64 -4.35
C ILE A 13 -9.12 8.90 -5.01
N SER A 14 -9.05 9.91 -5.88
CA SER A 14 -7.80 10.25 -6.55
C SER A 14 -6.72 10.69 -5.56
N ALA A 15 -7.07 11.47 -4.54
CA ALA A 15 -6.12 11.91 -3.53
C ALA A 15 -5.68 10.75 -2.63
N LEU A 16 -6.62 9.88 -2.25
CA LEU A 16 -6.37 8.70 -1.41
C LEU A 16 -5.40 7.72 -2.09
N SER A 17 -5.64 7.37 -3.36
CA SER A 17 -4.73 6.47 -4.09
C SER A 17 -3.33 7.07 -4.28
N VAL A 18 -3.22 8.38 -4.56
CA VAL A 18 -1.91 9.04 -4.67
C VAL A 18 -1.15 8.98 -3.35
N PHE A 19 -1.84 9.26 -2.23
CA PHE A 19 -1.24 9.18 -0.90
C PHE A 19 -0.75 7.76 -0.58
N THR A 20 -1.58 6.74 -0.83
CA THR A 20 -1.21 5.34 -0.58
C THR A 20 -0.02 4.91 -1.42
N ILE A 21 0.05 5.29 -2.69
CA ILE A 21 1.19 4.96 -3.56
C ILE A 21 2.49 5.57 -3.00
N ILE A 22 2.45 6.84 -2.56
CA ILE A 22 3.62 7.50 -1.99
C ILE A 22 4.07 6.78 -0.72
N THR A 23 3.17 6.50 0.21
CA THR A 23 3.49 5.79 1.45
C THR A 23 4.03 4.39 1.18
N ALA A 24 3.36 3.63 0.31
CA ALA A 24 3.76 2.26 -0.02
C ALA A 24 5.13 2.19 -0.68
N THR A 25 5.43 3.10 -1.62
CA THR A 25 6.75 3.16 -2.27
C THR A 25 7.86 3.51 -1.29
N LEU A 26 7.60 4.42 -0.34
CA LEU A 26 8.54 4.77 0.73
C LEU A 26 8.82 3.57 1.64
N THR A 27 7.77 2.89 2.14
CA THR A 27 7.91 1.74 3.03
C THR A 27 8.62 0.57 2.36
N LEU A 28 8.27 0.25 1.10
CA LEU A 28 8.93 -0.80 0.33
C LEU A 28 10.41 -0.48 0.09
N SER A 29 10.73 0.79 -0.19
CA SER A 29 12.13 1.22 -0.36
C SER A 29 12.93 1.06 0.92
N VAL A 30 12.36 1.46 2.08
CA VAL A 30 13.00 1.29 3.39
C VAL A 30 13.20 -0.19 3.72
N MET A 31 12.21 -1.04 3.46
CA MET A 31 12.35 -2.50 3.64
C MET A 31 13.42 -3.09 2.72
N GLY A 32 13.46 -2.67 1.45
CA GLY A 32 14.46 -3.14 0.49
C GLY A 32 15.88 -2.77 0.92
N ILE A 33 16.07 -1.52 1.35
CA ILE A 33 17.35 -1.04 1.86
C ILE A 33 17.71 -1.74 3.18
N GLY A 34 16.77 -1.86 4.12
CA GLY A 34 17.00 -2.46 5.43
C GLY A 34 17.36 -3.94 5.35
N LEU A 35 16.62 -4.72 4.57
CA LEU A 35 16.90 -6.15 4.36
C LEU A 35 18.16 -6.37 3.50
N GLY A 36 18.41 -5.50 2.51
CA GLY A 36 19.66 -5.50 1.74
C GLY A 36 20.89 -5.16 2.59
N ALA A 37 20.74 -4.32 3.63
CA ALA A 37 21.80 -4.00 4.57
C ALA A 37 21.98 -5.06 5.67
N LEU A 38 20.93 -5.82 6.02
CA LEU A 38 20.95 -6.84 7.08
C LEU A 38 21.60 -8.15 6.61
N PHE A 39 21.49 -8.50 5.33
CA PHE A 39 22.13 -9.67 4.72
C PHE A 39 23.21 -9.28 3.69
N PRO A 40 24.31 -8.63 4.09
CA PRO A 40 25.41 -8.35 3.18
C PRO A 40 26.26 -9.61 2.98
N ASP A 41 25.82 -10.49 2.08
CA ASP A 41 26.59 -11.68 1.70
C ASP A 41 27.70 -11.29 0.71
N PHE A 42 28.87 -10.91 1.24
CA PHE A 42 30.08 -10.66 0.46
C PHE A 42 30.89 -11.93 0.14
N LYS A 43 30.34 -13.13 0.46
CA LYS A 43 31.03 -14.42 0.35
C LYS A 43 30.44 -15.36 -0.71
N VAL A 44 29.74 -14.80 -1.70
CA VAL A 44 29.14 -15.56 -2.81
C VAL A 44 29.96 -15.37 -4.09
N GLU A 45 30.52 -16.48 -4.55
CA GLU A 45 31.38 -16.57 -5.74
C GLU A 45 30.58 -16.53 -7.07
N ASN A 46 29.24 -16.51 -6.98
CA ASN A 46 28.33 -16.41 -8.11
C ASN A 46 27.17 -15.43 -7.83
N ILE A 47 27.03 -14.41 -8.68
CA ILE A 47 25.98 -13.37 -8.60
C ILE A 47 24.57 -13.98 -8.68
N HIS A 48 24.41 -15.13 -9.35
CA HIS A 48 23.14 -15.87 -9.44
C HIS A 48 22.61 -16.38 -8.09
N GLN A 49 23.46 -16.56 -7.07
CA GLN A 49 23.01 -17.02 -5.74
C GLN A 49 22.48 -15.88 -4.85
N LEU A 50 22.77 -14.63 -5.19
CA LEU A 50 22.21 -13.45 -4.50
C LEU A 50 20.72 -13.26 -4.81
N GLU A 51 20.28 -13.52 -6.05
CA GLU A 51 18.85 -13.46 -6.41
C GLU A 51 18.02 -14.58 -5.76
N SER A 52 18.62 -15.75 -5.54
CA SER A 52 17.99 -16.88 -4.83
C SER A 52 18.39 -16.93 -3.34
N SER A 53 18.83 -15.80 -2.79
CA SER A 53 19.24 -15.71 -1.38
C SER A 53 18.02 -15.62 -0.44
N TYR A 54 18.20 -16.12 0.78
CA TYR A 54 17.20 -16.10 1.85
C TYR A 54 16.65 -14.68 2.13
N GLY A 55 17.49 -13.66 1.98
CA GLY A 55 17.10 -12.25 2.15
C GLY A 55 16.08 -11.77 1.11
N GLY A 56 16.20 -12.22 -0.15
CA GLY A 56 15.23 -11.92 -1.20
C GLY A 56 13.87 -12.55 -0.93
N PHE A 57 13.85 -13.80 -0.45
CA PHE A 57 12.61 -14.49 -0.10
C PHE A 57 11.87 -13.82 1.06
N ILE A 58 12.60 -13.41 2.12
CA ILE A 58 12.02 -12.65 3.24
C ILE A 58 11.46 -11.31 2.74
N TYR A 59 12.20 -10.60 1.89
CA TYR A 59 11.73 -9.34 1.31
C TYR A 59 10.45 -9.54 0.48
N MET A 60 10.38 -10.57 -0.36
CA MET A 60 9.18 -10.88 -1.14
C MET A 60 7.99 -11.19 -0.23
N ALA A 61 8.15 -12.04 0.78
CA ALA A 61 7.07 -12.38 1.71
C ALA A 61 6.58 -11.14 2.49
N ALA A 62 7.51 -10.32 2.97
CA ALA A 62 7.19 -9.16 3.80
C ALA A 62 6.57 -8.02 2.98
N SER A 63 7.06 -7.76 1.76
CA SER A 63 6.45 -6.80 0.83
C SER A 63 5.05 -7.21 0.38
N MET A 64 4.85 -8.51 0.12
CA MET A 64 3.53 -9.04 -0.25
C MET A 64 2.53 -8.95 0.91
N ALA A 65 2.96 -9.26 2.14
CA ALA A 65 2.13 -9.08 3.34
C ALA A 65 1.78 -7.60 3.57
N TYR A 66 2.76 -6.69 3.43
CA TYR A 66 2.55 -5.26 3.55
C TYR A 66 1.55 -4.73 2.51
N LEU A 67 1.76 -5.02 1.23
CA LEU A 67 0.83 -4.60 0.17
C LEU A 67 -0.56 -5.21 0.34
N GLY A 68 -0.65 -6.48 0.73
CA GLY A 68 -1.94 -7.14 1.02
C GLY A 68 -2.72 -6.42 2.13
N LEU A 69 -2.03 -6.02 3.20
CA LEU A 69 -2.63 -5.28 4.31
C LEU A 69 -3.07 -3.87 3.88
N VAL A 70 -2.21 -3.15 3.13
CA VAL A 70 -2.55 -1.82 2.58
C VAL A 70 -3.78 -1.89 1.67
N ILE A 71 -3.85 -2.87 0.76
CA ILE A 71 -4.98 -3.06 -0.14
C ILE A 71 -6.25 -3.44 0.63
N ALA A 72 -6.15 -4.30 1.65
CA ALA A 72 -7.30 -4.66 2.48
C ALA A 72 -7.88 -3.42 3.20
N ILE A 73 -7.02 -2.52 3.66
CA ILE A 73 -7.44 -1.24 4.25
C ILE A 73 -8.06 -0.32 3.20
N GLU A 74 -7.50 -0.20 1.99
CA GLU A 74 -8.04 0.65 0.91
C GLU A 74 -9.33 0.11 0.28
N ALA A 75 -9.54 -1.20 0.27
CA ALA A 75 -10.75 -1.80 -0.27
C ALA A 75 -11.99 -1.28 0.48
N TRP A 76 -11.87 -1.00 1.78
CA TRP A 76 -12.97 -0.54 2.63
C TRP A 76 -13.51 0.87 2.29
N PRO A 77 -12.70 1.95 2.19
CA PRO A 77 -13.17 3.27 1.78
C PRO A 77 -13.72 3.27 0.36
N VAL A 78 -13.17 2.44 -0.54
CA VAL A 78 -13.70 2.27 -1.90
C VAL A 78 -15.11 1.66 -1.87
N GLN A 79 -15.32 0.63 -1.04
CA GLN A 79 -16.64 0.00 -0.86
C GLN A 79 -17.67 0.98 -0.28
N MET A 80 -17.28 1.79 0.72
CA MET A 80 -18.13 2.84 1.31
C MET A 80 -18.50 3.92 0.29
N TYR A 81 -17.55 4.35 -0.53
CA TYR A 81 -17.79 5.34 -1.59
C TYR A 81 -18.77 4.81 -2.66
N PHE A 82 -18.60 3.57 -3.11
CA PHE A 82 -19.54 2.93 -4.05
C PHE A 82 -20.92 2.71 -3.43
N ALA A 83 -21.01 2.34 -2.15
CA ALA A 83 -22.29 2.18 -1.45
C ALA A 83 -23.07 3.50 -1.32
N GLY A 84 -22.38 4.66 -1.22
CA GLY A 84 -23.01 5.98 -1.26
C GLY A 84 -23.62 6.33 -2.62
N ARG A 85 -22.98 5.92 -3.73
CA ARG A 85 -23.52 6.13 -5.09
C ARG A 85 -24.71 5.22 -5.44
N PHE A 86 -24.85 4.07 -4.80
CA PHE A 86 -25.95 3.12 -5.04
C PHE A 86 -27.23 3.39 -4.21
N GLY A 87 -27.30 4.49 -3.44
CA GLY A 87 -28.57 4.95 -2.85
C GLY A 87 -28.83 4.55 -1.39
N ARG A 88 -27.81 4.21 -0.60
CA ARG A 88 -27.96 3.93 0.85
C ARG A 88 -27.78 5.22 1.67
N GLN A 89 -28.84 5.68 2.32
CA GLN A 89 -28.94 7.03 2.91
C GLN A 89 -28.16 7.29 4.22
N HIS A 90 -27.50 6.29 4.82
CA HIS A 90 -26.63 6.48 6.00
C HIS A 90 -25.47 5.45 6.01
N PRO A 91 -24.24 5.84 5.60
CA PRO A 91 -23.05 4.99 5.74
C PRO A 91 -21.86 5.64 6.48
N TRP A 92 -21.93 6.91 6.89
CA TRP A 92 -20.80 7.63 7.48
C TRP A 92 -20.73 7.45 9.01
N ASP A 93 -20.19 6.32 9.45
CA ASP A 93 -19.77 6.16 10.84
C ASP A 93 -18.39 6.84 11.02
N LEU A 94 -18.40 8.11 11.45
CA LEU A 94 -17.18 8.91 11.72
C LEU A 94 -16.20 8.19 12.67
N ARG A 95 -16.72 7.30 13.53
CA ARG A 95 -15.93 6.50 14.46
C ARG A 95 -15.08 5.43 13.78
N LEU A 96 -15.60 4.83 12.70
CA LEU A 96 -14.89 3.83 11.90
C LEU A 96 -13.83 4.48 10.99
N VAL A 97 -14.12 5.67 10.45
CA VAL A 97 -13.14 6.47 9.68
C VAL A 97 -11.97 6.90 10.57
N GLY A 98 -12.25 7.30 11.82
CA GLY A 98 -11.22 7.63 12.81
C GLY A 98 -10.33 6.44 13.19
N LEU A 99 -10.91 5.23 13.34
CA LEU A 99 -10.15 4.00 13.57
C LEU A 99 -9.25 3.63 12.38
N CYS A 100 -9.71 3.86 11.14
CA CYS A 100 -8.91 3.59 9.94
C CYS A 100 -7.74 4.57 9.75
N ALA A 101 -7.96 5.87 10.03
CA ALA A 101 -6.88 6.86 9.97
C ALA A 101 -5.79 6.59 11.03
N CYS A 102 -6.17 6.11 12.22
CA CYS A 102 -5.22 5.69 13.25
C CYS A 102 -4.42 4.42 12.91
N MET A 103 -4.88 3.60 11.96
CA MET A 103 -4.18 2.37 11.54
C MET A 103 -3.24 2.60 10.34
N PHE A 104 -3.34 3.77 9.70
CA PHE A 104 -2.48 4.19 8.59
C PHE A 104 -1.19 4.91 9.07
N VAL A 105 -1.08 5.19 10.38
CA VAL A 105 0.07 5.86 11.02
C VAL A 105 0.94 4.86 11.77
#